data_AF-A0A6G3U3E0-F1
#
_entry.id   AF-A0A6G3U3E0-F1
#
_cell.length_a   1.000
_cell.length_b   1.000
_cell.length_c   1.000
_cell.angle_alpha   90.00
_cell.angle_beta   90.00
_cell.angle_gamma   90.00
#
_symmetry.space_group_name_H-M   'P 1'
#
loop_
_entity.id
_entity.type
_entity.pdbx_description
1 polymer ?
#
loop_
_entity_poly.entity_id
_entity_poly.type
_entity_poly.pdbx_seq_one_letter_code
_entity_poly.pdbx_strand_id
1 'polypeptide(L)'
;MTAPIPREIPGLPALPVKRPGLLPSPVPARAVMAPVRRPYAAAYRLALALTATGAVTVEIVLGSPTRILSHFAVQSTALLAVVTFATARRSWTGRQPLPGKLTGAALLYVMITGLVHHLLLAGAPPAYALSDAPSGPATLAAHILHTAVPVAALLDWLLLTPPARTHLRHTATWMLYPLAYLAFSLTRGELLPGNPARYLYPFLDVTQHGYKGVLGNALLLGLAFYALAVLLVVVDHTRPNPVRRRPKTGFRLRAPVG
;
A
#
# COMPACT_ATOMS: atom_id res chain seq x y z
N MET A 1 23.10 6.74 -62.36
CA MET A 1 23.99 5.59 -62.10
C MET A 1 25.06 6.05 -61.13
N THR A 2 24.87 5.83 -59.83
CA THR A 2 25.85 6.15 -58.79
C THR A 2 26.77 4.95 -58.59
N ALA A 3 28.08 5.16 -58.70
CA ALA A 3 29.07 4.09 -58.58
C ALA A 3 29.00 3.42 -57.19
N PRO A 4 29.09 2.08 -57.09
CA PRO A 4 29.05 1.37 -55.82
C PRO A 4 30.28 1.75 -54.98
N ILE A 5 30.05 2.09 -53.71
CA ILE A 5 31.11 2.40 -52.74
C ILE A 5 32.04 1.17 -52.63
N PRO A 6 33.36 1.31 -52.86
CA PRO A 6 34.30 0.21 -52.70
C PRO A 6 34.23 -0.33 -51.27
N ARG A 7 33.88 -1.61 -51.11
CA ARG A 7 33.69 -2.22 -49.78
C ARG A 7 35.00 -2.37 -49.00
N GLU A 8 36.15 -2.34 -49.67
CA GLU A 8 37.43 -2.60 -49.05
C GLU A 8 38.49 -1.73 -49.74
N ILE A 9 39.03 -0.75 -49.01
CA ILE A 9 40.19 0.04 -49.45
C ILE A 9 41.42 -0.83 -49.15
N PRO A 10 42.17 -1.30 -50.16
CA PRO A 10 43.35 -2.13 -49.94
C PRO A 10 44.41 -1.34 -49.16
N GLY A 11 44.87 -1.88 -48.03
CA GLY A 11 45.96 -1.30 -47.22
C GLY A 11 45.53 -0.56 -45.94
N LEU A 12 44.24 -0.46 -45.63
CA LEU A 12 43.83 -0.05 -44.28
C LEU A 12 44.07 -1.20 -43.29
N PRO A 13 44.81 -0.98 -42.18
CA PRO A 13 44.93 -1.98 -41.13
C PRO A 13 43.53 -2.29 -40.59
N ALA A 14 43.21 -3.58 -40.43
CA ALA A 14 41.94 -4.00 -39.86
C ALA A 14 41.74 -3.30 -38.51
N LEU A 15 40.73 -2.43 -38.40
CA LEU A 15 40.39 -1.80 -37.14
C LEU A 15 40.16 -2.93 -36.13
N PRO A 16 40.86 -2.93 -34.98
CA PRO A 16 40.69 -3.99 -34.00
C PRO A 16 39.21 -4.03 -33.60
N VAL A 17 38.54 -5.13 -33.91
CA VAL A 17 37.12 -5.40 -33.58
C VAL A 17 36.93 -5.63 -32.08
N LYS A 18 37.77 -5.01 -31.23
CA LYS A 18 37.46 -4.83 -29.82
C LYS A 18 36.44 -3.70 -29.76
N ARG A 19 35.15 -4.05 -29.77
CA ARG A 19 34.13 -3.15 -29.23
C ARG A 19 34.63 -2.78 -27.83
N PRO A 20 35.03 -1.53 -27.56
CA PRO A 20 35.41 -1.17 -26.21
C PRO A 20 34.22 -1.51 -25.34
N GLY A 21 34.41 -2.40 -24.37
CA GLY A 21 33.35 -2.77 -23.44
C GLY A 21 32.86 -1.46 -22.84
N LEU A 22 31.59 -1.13 -23.07
CA LEU A 22 30.97 0.05 -22.47
C LEU A 22 31.16 -0.07 -20.97
N LEU A 23 32.10 0.70 -20.42
CA LEU A 23 32.34 0.71 -18.99
C LEU A 23 31.01 1.09 -18.34
N PRO A 24 30.55 0.33 -17.32
CA PRO A 24 29.32 0.66 -16.64
C PRO A 24 29.42 2.09 -16.12
N SER A 25 28.57 2.97 -16.63
CA SER A 25 28.53 4.37 -16.19
C SER A 25 28.31 4.39 -14.67
N PRO A 26 29.14 5.12 -13.90
CA PRO A 26 28.95 5.28 -12.46
C PRO A 26 27.70 6.11 -12.16
N VAL A 27 27.12 6.77 -13.17
CA VAL A 27 25.91 7.55 -13.04
C VAL A 27 24.71 6.59 -13.09
N PRO A 28 24.02 6.36 -11.97
CA PRO A 28 22.86 5.51 -11.97
C PRO A 28 21.82 6.12 -12.91
N ALA A 29 21.19 5.30 -13.76
CA ALA A 29 20.20 5.75 -14.75
C ALA A 29 19.10 6.69 -14.18
N ARG A 30 18.87 6.61 -12.86
CA ARG A 30 18.01 7.50 -12.05
C ARG A 30 18.38 8.99 -12.08
N ALA A 31 19.64 9.35 -12.35
CA ALA A 31 20.10 10.74 -12.38
C ALA A 31 19.82 11.44 -13.72
N VAL A 32 19.52 10.66 -14.76
CA VAL A 32 19.32 11.16 -16.13
C VAL A 32 17.83 11.24 -16.51
N MET A 33 16.93 10.69 -15.68
CA MET A 33 15.49 10.75 -15.92
C MET A 33 14.90 12.08 -15.43
N ALA A 34 14.27 12.83 -16.35
CA ALA A 34 13.54 14.04 -15.98
C ALA A 34 12.37 13.73 -15.01
N PRO A 35 12.21 14.49 -13.92
CA PRO A 35 11.12 14.28 -12.96
C PRO A 35 9.76 14.53 -13.63
N VAL A 36 8.90 13.50 -13.64
CA VAL A 36 7.54 13.60 -14.19
C VAL A 36 6.57 13.92 -13.05
N ARG A 37 6.06 15.15 -13.03
CA ARG A 37 5.04 15.58 -12.06
C ARG A 37 3.67 15.00 -12.40
N ARG A 38 2.90 14.66 -11.38
CA ARG A 38 1.52 14.14 -11.51
C ARG A 38 0.59 14.88 -10.55
N PRO A 39 0.13 16.09 -10.91
CA PRO A 39 -0.62 16.95 -10.01
C PRO A 39 -1.97 16.35 -9.61
N TYR A 40 -2.69 15.70 -10.54
CA TYR A 40 -3.98 15.07 -10.24
C TYR A 40 -3.86 13.91 -9.24
N ALA A 41 -2.87 13.01 -9.44
CA ALA A 41 -2.62 11.93 -8.49
C ALA A 41 -2.15 12.48 -7.13
N ALA A 42 -1.36 13.55 -7.13
CA ALA A 42 -0.94 14.21 -5.89
C ALA A 42 -2.12 14.83 -5.13
N ALA A 43 -3.05 15.50 -5.84
CA ALA A 43 -4.25 16.08 -5.25
C ALA A 43 -5.17 15.01 -4.66
N TYR A 44 -5.41 13.91 -5.39
CA TYR A 44 -6.18 12.77 -4.89
C TYR A 44 -5.58 12.19 -3.61
N ARG A 45 -4.27 11.94 -3.60
CA ARG A 45 -3.56 11.37 -2.45
C ARG A 45 -3.52 12.32 -1.26
N LEU A 46 -3.44 13.62 -1.51
CA LEU A 46 -3.53 14.64 -0.46
C LEU A 46 -4.93 14.66 0.15
N ALA A 47 -5.98 14.64 -0.68
CA ALA A 47 -7.35 14.54 -0.20
C ALA A 47 -7.57 13.28 0.64
N LEU A 48 -7.12 12.12 0.16
CA LEU A 48 -7.16 10.86 0.91
C LEU A 48 -6.43 10.96 2.25
N ALA A 49 -5.23 11.54 2.27
CA ALA A 49 -4.44 11.72 3.50
C ALA A 49 -5.15 12.64 4.50
N LEU A 50 -5.75 13.73 4.03
CA LEU A 50 -6.51 14.67 4.86
C LEU A 50 -7.78 14.01 5.41
N THR A 51 -8.53 13.28 4.58
CA THR A 51 -9.73 12.54 5.01
C THR A 51 -9.38 11.48 6.06
N ALA A 52 -8.32 10.70 5.83
CA ALA A 52 -7.86 9.69 6.78
C ALA A 52 -7.40 10.32 8.11
N THR A 53 -6.63 11.42 8.04
CA THR A 53 -6.21 12.16 9.23
C THR A 53 -7.42 12.73 9.98
N GLY A 54 -8.36 13.34 9.27
CA GLY A 54 -9.60 13.89 9.82
C GLY A 54 -10.42 12.85 10.57
N ALA A 55 -10.65 11.68 9.97
CA ALA A 55 -11.36 10.59 10.62
C ALA A 55 -10.66 10.13 11.90
N VAL A 56 -9.33 9.93 11.86
CA VAL A 56 -8.53 9.57 13.05
C VAL A 56 -8.63 10.64 14.13
N THR A 57 -8.54 11.93 13.78
CA THR A 57 -8.65 13.02 14.75
C THR A 57 -10.02 13.10 15.39
N VAL A 58 -11.09 12.89 14.62
CA VAL A 58 -12.46 12.89 15.14
C VAL A 58 -12.65 11.77 16.15
N GLU A 59 -12.20 10.55 15.83
CA GLU A 59 -12.25 9.43 16.79
C GLU A 59 -11.48 9.79 18.07
N ILE A 60 -10.21 10.22 17.97
CA ILE A 60 -9.39 10.55 19.15
C ILE A 60 -10.01 11.65 20.02
N VAL A 61 -10.66 12.65 19.42
CA VAL A 61 -11.29 13.75 20.15
C VAL A 61 -12.59 13.32 20.82
N LEU A 62 -13.36 12.43 20.18
CA LEU A 62 -14.69 12.04 20.66
C LEU A 62 -14.69 10.84 21.61
N GLY A 63 -13.64 10.02 21.64
CA GLY A 63 -13.51 8.93 22.59
C GLY A 63 -12.21 8.93 23.37
N SER A 64 -12.00 7.89 24.17
CA SER A 64 -10.80 7.79 25.01
C SER A 64 -9.53 7.58 24.16
N PRO A 65 -8.53 8.49 24.21
CA PRO A 65 -7.34 8.40 23.36
C PRO A 65 -6.58 7.08 23.53
N THR A 66 -6.48 6.56 24.75
CA THR A 66 -5.79 5.31 25.02
C THR A 66 -6.51 4.10 24.41
N ARG A 67 -7.85 4.08 24.44
CA ARG A 67 -8.67 3.05 23.80
C ARG A 67 -8.58 3.14 22.28
N ILE A 68 -8.68 4.34 21.73
CA ILE A 68 -8.74 4.57 20.28
C ILE A 68 -7.38 4.32 19.62
N LEU A 69 -6.30 4.82 20.20
CA LEU A 69 -4.95 4.55 19.69
C LEU A 69 -4.56 3.07 19.76
N SER A 70 -5.24 2.30 20.62
CA SER A 70 -5.03 0.85 20.70
C SER A 70 -5.77 0.07 19.62
N HIS A 71 -6.67 0.68 18.84
CA HIS A 71 -7.38 0.01 17.75
C HIS A 71 -6.50 -0.11 16.50
N PHE A 72 -6.44 -1.32 15.95
CA PHE A 72 -5.76 -1.59 14.67
C PHE A 72 -6.28 -0.70 13.54
N ALA A 73 -7.58 -0.42 13.52
CA ALA A 73 -8.23 0.43 12.53
C ALA A 73 -7.65 1.85 12.50
N VAL A 74 -7.41 2.42 13.68
CA VAL A 74 -6.85 3.77 13.85
C VAL A 74 -5.37 3.77 13.48
N GLN A 75 -4.60 2.79 13.98
CA GLN A 75 -3.17 2.68 13.69
C GLN A 75 -2.90 2.48 12.19
N SER A 76 -3.65 1.60 11.53
CA SER A 76 -3.53 1.34 10.10
C SER A 76 -3.92 2.55 9.25
N THR A 77 -4.99 3.26 9.64
CA THR A 77 -5.43 4.48 8.93
C THR A 77 -4.45 5.62 9.11
N ALA A 78 -3.90 5.80 10.32
CA ALA A 78 -2.85 6.78 10.57
C ALA A 78 -1.58 6.49 9.76
N LEU A 79 -1.15 5.22 9.70
CA LEU A 79 -0.03 4.81 8.84
C LEU A 79 -0.32 5.11 7.37
N LEU A 80 -1.53 4.79 6.88
CA LEU A 80 -1.94 5.10 5.51
C LEU A 80 -1.91 6.61 5.26
N ALA A 81 -2.39 7.43 6.18
CA ALA A 81 -2.37 8.90 6.03
C ALA A 81 -0.93 9.42 5.85
N VAL A 82 0.01 8.94 6.66
CA VAL A 82 1.44 9.32 6.55
C VAL A 82 2.03 8.86 5.22
N VAL A 83 1.79 7.61 4.82
CA VAL A 83 2.31 7.05 3.57
C VAL A 83 1.71 7.77 2.36
N THR A 84 0.40 8.00 2.34
CA THR A 84 -0.29 8.67 1.24
C THR A 84 0.12 10.14 1.14
N PHE A 85 0.27 10.86 2.25
CA PHE A 85 0.82 12.21 2.26
C PHE A 85 2.24 12.27 1.67
N ALA A 86 3.12 11.34 2.08
CA ALA A 86 4.46 11.24 1.53
C ALA A 86 4.44 10.92 0.02
N THR A 87 3.56 10.02 -0.44
CA THR A 87 3.39 9.79 -1.89
C THR A 87 2.84 11.01 -2.63
N ALA A 88 1.91 11.77 -2.04
CA ALA A 88 1.35 12.98 -2.63
C ALA A 88 2.45 14.02 -2.88
N ARG A 89 3.28 14.29 -1.86
CA ARG A 89 4.41 15.23 -1.96
C ARG A 89 5.40 14.80 -3.04
N ARG A 90 5.70 13.50 -3.15
CA ARG A 90 6.61 12.98 -4.17
C ARG A 90 6.01 13.09 -5.58
N SER A 91 4.72 12.79 -5.75
CA SER A 91 4.00 12.96 -7.02
C SER A 91 3.93 14.43 -7.47
N TRP A 92 3.80 15.37 -6.52
CA TRP A 92 3.80 16.80 -6.81
C TRP A 92 5.17 17.33 -7.24
N THR A 93 6.22 16.88 -6.55
CA THR A 93 7.61 17.29 -6.82
C THR A 93 8.26 16.50 -7.97
N GLY A 94 7.59 15.48 -8.51
CA GLY A 94 8.13 14.59 -9.54
C GLY A 94 9.25 13.68 -9.02
N ARG A 95 9.35 13.51 -7.70
CA ARG A 95 10.33 12.61 -7.05
C ARG A 95 9.90 11.15 -7.24
N GLN A 96 10.87 10.26 -7.09
CA GLN A 96 10.66 8.81 -7.23
C GLN A 96 9.58 8.30 -6.27
N PRO A 97 8.67 7.42 -6.72
CA PRO A 97 7.62 6.87 -5.88
C PRO A 97 8.19 6.16 -4.64
N LEU A 98 7.38 6.05 -3.59
CA LEU A 98 7.79 5.25 -2.42
C LEU A 98 7.94 3.78 -2.80
N PRO A 99 8.78 3.02 -2.05
CA PRO A 99 8.89 1.58 -2.24
C PRO A 99 7.54 0.89 -2.16
N GLY A 100 7.24 0.02 -3.13
CA GLY A 100 5.97 -0.74 -3.17
C GLY A 100 5.71 -1.57 -1.91
N LYS A 101 6.76 -1.98 -1.21
CA LYS A 101 6.65 -2.68 0.09
C LYS A 101 5.94 -1.85 1.16
N LEU A 102 6.12 -0.53 1.17
CA LEU A 102 5.53 0.38 2.16
C LEU A 102 4.09 0.72 1.80
N THR A 103 3.85 1.08 0.53
CA THR A 103 2.50 1.39 0.04
C THR A 103 1.60 0.16 0.05
N GLY A 104 2.15 -1.02 -0.27
CA GLY A 104 1.43 -2.29 -0.21
C GLY A 104 1.09 -2.72 1.22
N ALA A 105 2.00 -2.53 2.19
CA ALA A 105 1.70 -2.78 3.61
C ALA A 105 0.56 -1.89 4.12
N ALA A 106 0.63 -0.58 3.85
CA ALA A 106 -0.40 0.36 4.27
C ALA A 106 -1.77 0.03 3.64
N LEU A 107 -1.79 -0.34 2.36
CA LEU A 107 -3.01 -0.79 1.68
C LEU A 107 -3.56 -2.07 2.33
N LEU A 108 -2.71 -3.08 2.57
CA LEU A 108 -3.12 -4.33 3.18
C LEU A 108 -3.78 -4.07 4.55
N TYR A 109 -3.16 -3.27 5.42
CA TYR A 109 -3.68 -3.06 6.77
C TYR A 109 -5.03 -2.35 6.76
N VAL A 110 -5.22 -1.35 5.89
CA VAL A 110 -6.50 -0.67 5.78
C VAL A 110 -7.56 -1.54 5.13
N MET A 111 -7.20 -2.40 4.16
CA MET A 111 -8.12 -3.39 3.60
C MET A 111 -8.54 -4.44 4.64
N ILE A 112 -7.61 -4.90 5.50
CA ILE A 112 -7.93 -5.77 6.64
C ILE A 112 -8.93 -5.08 7.55
N THR A 113 -8.71 -3.82 7.90
CA THR A 113 -9.62 -3.02 8.74
C THR A 113 -11.03 -2.98 8.16
N GLY A 114 -11.19 -2.63 6.89
CA GLY A 114 -12.51 -2.59 6.26
C GLY A 114 -13.17 -3.96 6.17
N LEU A 115 -12.41 -5.00 5.81
CA LEU A 115 -12.93 -6.36 5.67
C LEU A 115 -13.39 -6.93 7.02
N VAL A 116 -12.56 -6.79 8.06
CA VAL A 116 -12.91 -7.21 9.43
C VAL A 116 -14.13 -6.43 9.92
N HIS A 117 -14.20 -5.13 9.63
CA HIS A 117 -15.36 -4.34 10.03
C HIS A 117 -16.65 -4.85 9.39
N HIS A 118 -16.69 -4.97 8.06
CA HIS A 118 -17.91 -5.35 7.35
C HIS A 118 -18.31 -6.82 7.55
N LEU A 119 -17.34 -7.74 7.72
CA LEU A 119 -17.63 -9.16 7.88
C LEU A 119 -17.88 -9.58 9.33
N LEU A 120 -17.21 -8.94 10.30
CA LEU A 120 -17.19 -9.40 11.69
C LEU A 120 -17.72 -8.38 12.69
N LEU A 121 -17.68 -7.08 12.40
CA LEU A 121 -18.11 -6.03 13.34
C LEU A 121 -19.37 -5.27 12.92
N ALA A 122 -19.88 -5.43 11.69
CA ALA A 122 -21.05 -4.69 11.21
C ALA A 122 -22.31 -4.93 12.07
N GLY A 123 -22.40 -6.09 12.73
CA GLY A 123 -23.44 -6.41 13.70
C GLY A 123 -22.95 -6.54 15.14
N ALA A 124 -21.73 -6.07 15.45
CA ALA A 124 -21.16 -6.22 16.78
C ALA A 124 -21.88 -5.33 17.82
N PRO A 125 -21.95 -5.78 19.09
CA PRO A 125 -22.52 -4.99 20.17
C PRO A 125 -21.85 -3.61 20.31
N PRO A 126 -22.58 -2.59 20.82
CA PRO A 126 -22.05 -1.23 21.02
C PRO A 126 -20.78 -1.17 21.85
N ALA A 127 -20.55 -2.14 22.73
CA ALA A 127 -19.34 -2.26 23.56
C ALA A 127 -18.03 -2.34 22.74
N TYR A 128 -18.10 -2.78 21.48
CA TYR A 128 -16.95 -2.88 20.57
C TYR A 128 -16.88 -1.72 19.56
N ALA A 129 -17.81 -0.75 19.65
CA ALA A 129 -17.73 0.45 18.85
C ALA A 129 -16.54 1.31 19.28
N LEU A 130 -15.88 1.96 18.31
CA LEU A 130 -14.74 2.84 18.57
C LEU A 130 -15.11 4.02 19.48
N SER A 131 -16.34 4.52 19.36
CA SER A 131 -16.85 5.64 20.13
C SER A 131 -17.95 5.18 21.11
N ASP A 132 -17.85 5.63 22.36
CA ASP A 132 -18.75 5.25 23.46
C ASP A 132 -20.13 5.93 23.36
N ALA A 133 -20.24 6.99 22.55
CA ALA A 133 -21.48 7.70 22.25
C ALA A 133 -21.68 7.80 20.73
N PRO A 134 -22.76 7.21 20.16
CA PRO A 134 -23.07 7.36 18.74
C PRO A 134 -23.55 8.80 18.48
N SER A 135 -22.61 9.67 18.12
CA SER A 135 -22.89 11.00 17.60
C SER A 135 -22.80 10.98 16.07
N GLY A 136 -23.52 11.85 15.38
CA GLY A 136 -23.43 11.97 13.91
C GLY A 136 -21.99 12.05 13.39
N PRO A 137 -21.11 12.87 13.99
CA PRO A 137 -19.70 12.95 13.64
C PRO A 137 -18.92 11.64 13.89
N ALA A 138 -19.16 10.93 15.00
CA ALA A 138 -18.49 9.66 15.30
C ALA A 138 -18.90 8.56 14.31
N THR A 139 -20.20 8.47 13.98
CA THR A 139 -20.70 7.49 12.99
C THR A 139 -20.10 7.76 11.60
N LEU A 140 -19.99 9.04 11.22
CA LEU A 140 -19.36 9.42 9.96
C LEU A 140 -17.85 9.08 9.96
N ALA A 141 -17.13 9.39 11.03
CA ALA A 141 -15.71 9.07 11.16
C ALA A 141 -15.47 7.56 11.07
N ALA A 142 -16.26 6.76 11.79
CA ALA A 142 -16.21 5.31 11.72
C ALA A 142 -16.50 4.80 10.30
N HIS A 143 -17.52 5.34 9.61
CA HIS A 143 -17.82 4.95 8.23
C HIS A 143 -16.67 5.30 7.26
N ILE A 144 -16.06 6.47 7.44
CA ILE A 144 -14.90 6.90 6.64
C ILE A 144 -13.72 5.96 6.88
N LEU A 145 -13.42 5.64 8.14
CA LEU A 145 -12.28 4.80 8.54
C LEU A 145 -12.39 3.38 8.00
N HIS A 146 -13.59 2.81 8.02
CA HIS A 146 -13.82 1.39 7.68
C HIS A 146 -14.29 1.16 6.24
N THR A 147 -14.83 2.17 5.57
CA THR A 147 -15.39 2.03 4.20
C THR A 147 -14.68 2.95 3.21
N ALA A 148 -14.79 4.27 3.41
CA ALA A 148 -14.38 5.24 2.40
C ALA A 148 -12.86 5.22 2.17
N VAL A 149 -12.07 5.19 3.24
CA VAL A 149 -10.60 5.19 3.19
C VAL A 149 -10.05 3.90 2.55
N PRO A 150 -10.48 2.68 2.94
CA PRO A 150 -10.05 1.45 2.26
C PRO A 150 -10.38 1.42 0.77
N VAL A 151 -11.59 1.82 0.39
CA VAL A 151 -12.01 1.86 -1.01
C VAL A 151 -11.19 2.88 -1.79
N ALA A 152 -11.01 4.08 -1.25
CA ALA A 152 -10.19 5.12 -1.89
C ALA A 152 -8.72 4.72 -2.02
N ALA A 153 -8.15 4.06 -1.01
CA ALA A 153 -6.79 3.53 -1.06
C ALA A 153 -6.63 2.46 -2.14
N LEU A 154 -7.61 1.57 -2.28
CA LEU A 154 -7.63 0.55 -3.33
C LEU A 154 -7.73 1.19 -4.73
N LEU A 155 -8.54 2.24 -4.88
CA LEU A 155 -8.67 2.98 -6.14
C LEU A 155 -7.37 3.73 -6.50
N ASP A 156 -6.70 4.40 -5.55
CA ASP A 156 -5.37 5.01 -5.82
C ASP A 156 -4.38 3.95 -6.29
N TRP A 157 -4.39 2.80 -5.61
CA TRP A 157 -3.49 1.72 -5.93
C TRP A 157 -3.77 1.19 -7.34
N LEU A 158 -5.02 0.92 -7.70
CA LEU A 158 -5.38 0.31 -8.98
C LEU A 158 -5.24 1.28 -10.17
N LEU A 159 -5.62 2.54 -9.99
CA LEU A 159 -5.78 3.50 -11.09
C LEU A 159 -4.62 4.50 -11.22
N LEU A 160 -4.00 4.89 -10.09
CA LEU A 160 -3.05 6.01 -10.05
C LEU A 160 -1.61 5.56 -9.78
N THR A 161 -1.42 4.35 -9.25
CA THR A 161 -0.11 3.81 -8.86
C THR A 161 0.45 2.86 -9.93
N PRO A 162 1.68 3.07 -10.43
CA PRO A 162 2.31 2.11 -11.32
C PRO A 162 2.59 0.78 -10.58
N PRO A 163 2.52 -0.38 -11.26
CA PRO A 163 2.94 -1.68 -10.71
C PRO A 163 4.32 -1.58 -10.06
N ALA A 164 4.42 -1.97 -8.80
CA ALA A 164 5.69 -1.94 -8.08
C ALA A 164 6.47 -3.26 -8.19
N ARG A 165 5.82 -4.32 -8.74
CA ARG A 165 6.32 -5.70 -8.85
C ARG A 165 6.81 -6.21 -7.50
N THR A 166 5.94 -6.08 -6.49
CA THR A 166 6.28 -6.42 -5.10
C THR A 166 6.58 -7.90 -4.93
N HIS A 167 7.76 -8.25 -4.44
CA HIS A 167 8.12 -9.67 -4.25
C HIS A 167 7.25 -10.35 -3.19
N LEU A 168 6.85 -11.61 -3.40
CA LEU A 168 6.04 -12.41 -2.45
C LEU A 168 6.66 -12.54 -1.05
N ARG A 169 7.98 -12.44 -0.95
CA ARG A 169 8.69 -12.41 0.35
C ARG A 169 8.20 -11.29 1.28
N HIS A 170 7.70 -10.18 0.73
CA HIS A 170 7.16 -9.08 1.54
C HIS A 170 5.86 -9.44 2.25
N THR A 171 5.08 -10.39 1.71
CA THR A 171 3.82 -10.86 2.31
C THR A 171 4.05 -11.39 3.73
N ALA A 172 5.14 -12.14 3.95
CA ALA A 172 5.53 -12.61 5.28
C ALA A 172 5.91 -11.45 6.21
N THR A 173 6.68 -10.47 5.71
CA THR A 173 7.07 -9.29 6.50
C THR A 173 5.86 -8.43 6.88
N TRP A 174 4.88 -8.29 5.98
CA TRP A 174 3.65 -7.56 6.27
C TRP A 174 2.81 -8.22 7.36
N MET A 175 2.88 -9.55 7.49
CA MET A 175 2.14 -10.28 8.53
C MET A 175 2.72 -10.09 9.94
N LEU A 176 3.95 -9.59 10.05
CA LEU A 176 4.57 -9.33 11.35
C LEU A 176 3.77 -8.34 12.19
N TYR A 177 3.18 -7.31 11.56
CA TYR A 177 2.43 -6.29 12.26
C TYR A 177 1.05 -6.79 12.76
N PRO A 178 0.19 -7.44 11.94
CA PRO A 178 -1.01 -8.11 12.43
C PRO A 178 -0.74 -9.14 13.53
N LEU A 179 0.34 -9.93 13.41
CA LEU A 179 0.72 -10.90 14.44
C LEU A 179 1.15 -10.23 15.75
N ALA A 180 1.96 -9.16 15.67
CA ALA A 180 2.32 -8.37 16.85
C ALA A 180 1.08 -7.72 17.50
N TYR A 181 0.14 -7.25 16.70
CA TYR A 181 -1.12 -6.68 17.19
C TYR A 181 -2.01 -7.73 17.86
N LEU A 182 -2.05 -8.96 17.32
CA LEU A 182 -2.74 -10.09 17.95
C LEU A 182 -2.14 -10.38 19.33
N ALA A 183 -0.80 -10.47 19.42
CA ALA A 183 -0.12 -10.67 20.71
C ALA A 183 -0.45 -9.55 21.70
N PHE A 184 -0.39 -8.29 21.26
CA PHE A 184 -0.79 -7.13 22.07
C PHE A 184 -2.26 -7.20 22.53
N SER A 185 -3.17 -7.63 21.66
CA SER A 185 -4.59 -7.73 22.00
C SER A 185 -4.86 -8.82 23.05
N LEU A 186 -4.13 -9.94 22.97
CA LEU A 186 -4.23 -11.02 23.95
C LEU A 186 -3.61 -10.62 25.30
N THR A 187 -2.41 -10.03 25.30
CA THR A 187 -1.76 -9.57 26.54
C THR A 187 -2.55 -8.46 27.23
N ARG A 188 -3.14 -7.53 26.48
CA ARG A 188 -4.06 -6.52 27.03
C ARG A 188 -5.27 -7.17 27.73
N GLY A 189 -5.82 -8.22 27.14
CA GLY A 189 -6.92 -8.98 27.72
C GLY A 189 -6.58 -9.61 29.07
N GLU A 190 -5.35 -10.11 29.23
CA GLU A 190 -4.86 -10.68 30.49
C GLU A 190 -4.47 -9.61 31.53
N LEU A 191 -3.90 -8.49 31.09
CA LEU A 191 -3.42 -7.41 31.97
C LEU A 191 -4.53 -6.54 32.56
N LEU A 192 -5.74 -6.54 31.98
CA LEU A 192 -6.90 -5.81 32.50
C LEU A 192 -8.04 -6.77 32.90
N PRO A 193 -7.84 -7.64 33.91
CA PRO A 193 -8.89 -8.53 34.38
C PRO A 193 -10.05 -7.73 34.96
N GLY A 194 -11.28 -8.05 34.55
CA GLY A 194 -12.51 -7.40 35.05
C GLY A 194 -12.91 -6.09 34.36
N ASN A 195 -12.11 -5.55 33.43
CA ASN A 195 -12.52 -4.38 32.66
C ASN A 195 -13.41 -4.80 31.47
N PRO A 196 -14.61 -4.23 31.28
CA PRO A 196 -15.47 -4.52 30.12
C PRO A 196 -14.80 -4.17 28.78
N ALA A 197 -13.80 -3.29 28.76
CA ALA A 197 -13.01 -2.90 27.59
C ALA A 197 -11.66 -3.66 27.46
N ARG A 198 -11.49 -4.81 28.15
CA ARG A 198 -10.26 -5.62 28.07
C ARG A 198 -10.00 -6.18 26.67
N TYR A 199 -11.06 -6.52 25.93
CA TYR A 199 -10.99 -6.98 24.54
C TYR A 199 -11.61 -5.93 23.62
N LEU A 200 -10.84 -5.51 22.61
CA LEU A 200 -11.30 -4.56 21.58
C LEU A 200 -12.18 -5.22 20.53
N TYR A 201 -12.12 -6.55 20.41
CA TYR A 201 -12.82 -7.30 19.37
C TYR A 201 -13.60 -8.47 19.96
N PRO A 202 -14.86 -8.70 19.53
CA PRO A 202 -15.70 -9.78 20.04
C PRO A 202 -15.12 -11.16 19.73
N PHE A 203 -14.49 -11.33 18.55
CA PHE A 203 -13.89 -12.59 18.13
C PHE A 203 -12.61 -12.98 18.89
N LEU A 204 -12.03 -12.05 19.66
CA LEU A 204 -10.91 -12.29 20.57
C LEU A 204 -11.36 -12.41 22.03
N ASP A 205 -12.66 -12.36 22.31
CA ASP A 205 -13.16 -12.44 23.68
C ASP A 205 -13.09 -13.87 24.20
N VAL A 206 -12.09 -14.11 25.06
CA VAL A 206 -11.84 -15.41 25.71
C VAL A 206 -13.01 -15.81 26.63
N THR A 207 -13.77 -14.87 27.20
CA THR A 207 -14.95 -15.28 27.99
C THR A 207 -16.10 -15.80 27.15
N GLN A 208 -16.20 -15.36 25.89
CA GLN A 208 -17.26 -15.81 24.99
C GLN A 208 -16.86 -17.09 24.25
N HIS A 209 -15.60 -17.19 23.81
CA HIS A 209 -15.15 -18.26 22.90
C HIS A 209 -14.18 -19.26 23.55
N GLY A 210 -13.70 -18.98 24.76
CA GLY A 210 -12.60 -19.72 25.38
C GLY A 210 -11.27 -19.59 24.62
N TYR A 211 -10.17 -20.06 25.23
CA TYR A 211 -8.85 -19.98 24.61
C TYR A 211 -8.75 -20.75 23.29
N LYS A 212 -9.40 -21.92 23.20
CA LYS A 212 -9.43 -22.73 21.97
C LYS A 212 -10.15 -22.03 20.82
N GLY A 213 -11.31 -21.39 21.10
CA GLY A 213 -12.07 -20.66 20.09
C GLY A 213 -11.33 -19.41 19.60
N VAL A 214 -10.72 -18.64 20.52
CA VAL A 214 -9.90 -17.47 20.16
C VAL A 214 -8.70 -17.87 19.30
N LEU A 215 -8.02 -18.97 19.61
CA LEU A 215 -6.91 -19.45 18.78
C LEU A 215 -7.37 -19.88 17.38
N GLY A 216 -8.52 -20.56 17.28
CA GLY A 216 -9.14 -20.91 16.00
C GLY A 216 -9.49 -19.68 15.15
N ASN A 217 -10.14 -18.68 15.76
CA ASN A 217 -10.48 -17.41 15.10
C ASN A 217 -9.22 -16.67 14.64
N ALA A 218 -8.19 -16.60 15.50
CA ALA A 218 -6.93 -15.95 15.19
C ALA A 218 -6.21 -16.64 14.01
N LEU A 219 -6.22 -17.98 13.96
CA LEU A 219 -5.64 -18.73 12.86
C LEU A 219 -6.38 -18.50 11.55
N LEU A 220 -7.72 -18.55 11.58
CA LEU A 220 -8.57 -18.32 10.41
C LEU A 220 -8.36 -16.90 9.84
N LEU A 221 -8.36 -15.89 10.71
CA LEU A 221 -8.08 -14.50 10.33
C LEU A 221 -6.67 -14.33 9.80
N GLY A 222 -5.67 -14.93 10.45
CA GLY A 222 -4.29 -14.90 10.00
C GLY A 222 -4.13 -15.47 8.59
N LEU A 223 -4.78 -16.60 8.31
CA LEU A 223 -4.77 -17.21 6.97
C LEU A 223 -5.49 -16.33 5.94
N ALA A 224 -6.65 -15.75 6.29
CA ALA A 224 -7.39 -14.85 5.42
C ALA A 224 -6.58 -13.58 5.08
N PHE A 225 -5.90 -12.98 6.07
CA PHE A 225 -5.05 -11.81 5.86
C PHE A 225 -3.83 -12.15 5.01
N TYR A 226 -3.25 -13.33 5.19
CA TYR A 226 -2.16 -13.82 4.34
C TYR A 226 -2.62 -14.03 2.90
N ALA A 227 -3.79 -14.64 2.69
CA ALA A 227 -4.38 -14.81 1.38
C ALA A 227 -4.64 -13.46 0.70
N LEU A 228 -5.17 -12.47 1.42
CA LEU A 228 -5.35 -11.11 0.93
C LEU A 228 -4.01 -10.45 0.54
N ALA A 229 -2.97 -10.63 1.35
CA ALA A 229 -1.64 -10.11 1.06
C ALA A 229 -1.03 -10.75 -0.20
N VAL A 230 -1.21 -12.06 -0.41
CA VAL A 230 -0.83 -12.74 -1.65
C VAL A 230 -1.64 -12.21 -2.84
N LEU A 231 -2.96 -12.05 -2.68
CA LEU A 231 -3.84 -11.51 -3.72
C LEU A 231 -3.38 -10.12 -4.18
N LEU A 232 -3.06 -9.22 -3.25
CA LEU A 232 -2.54 -7.89 -3.59
C LEU A 232 -1.23 -7.97 -4.38
N VAL A 233 -0.33 -8.89 -4.04
CA VAL A 233 0.92 -9.10 -4.79
C VAL A 233 0.63 -9.64 -6.20
N VAL A 234 -0.26 -10.62 -6.33
CA VAL A 234 -0.64 -11.18 -7.64
C VAL A 234 -1.25 -10.11 -8.53
N VAL A 235 -2.19 -9.32 -8.01
CA VAL A 235 -2.83 -8.23 -8.75
C VAL A 235 -1.82 -7.11 -9.09
N ASP A 236 -0.82 -6.83 -8.24
CA ASP A 236 0.26 -5.89 -8.58
C ASP A 236 1.06 -6.35 -9.81
N HIS A 237 1.21 -7.65 -10.02
CA HIS A 237 1.93 -8.21 -11.17
C HIS A 237 1.10 -8.25 -12.45
N THR A 238 -0.20 -8.52 -12.34
CA THR A 238 -1.08 -8.66 -13.50
C THR A 238 -1.62 -7.33 -14.00
N ARG A 239 -1.72 -6.31 -13.14
CA ARG A 239 -2.35 -5.05 -13.53
C ARG A 239 -1.56 -4.32 -14.63
N PRO A 240 -2.23 -3.80 -15.67
CA PRO A 240 -1.60 -2.98 -16.69
C PRO A 240 -1.05 -1.70 -16.05
N ASN A 241 0.10 -1.21 -16.51
CA ASN A 241 0.70 0.00 -15.96
C ASN A 241 -0.04 1.25 -16.51
N PRO A 242 -0.86 1.95 -15.70
CA PRO A 242 -1.64 3.09 -16.18
C PRO A 242 -0.75 4.29 -16.57
N VAL A 243 0.53 4.24 -16.22
CA VAL A 243 1.50 5.31 -16.46
C VAL A 243 2.51 4.99 -17.55
N ARG A 244 2.43 3.80 -18.16
CA ARG A 244 3.36 3.45 -19.24
C ARG A 244 3.01 4.28 -20.47
N ARG A 245 3.69 5.42 -20.66
CA ARG A 245 3.69 6.08 -21.96
C ARG A 245 4.30 5.10 -22.96
N ARG A 246 3.50 4.69 -23.95
CA ARG A 246 4.00 3.99 -25.14
C ARG A 246 5.15 4.84 -25.68
N PRO A 247 6.38 4.32 -25.85
CA PRO A 247 7.39 5.08 -26.54
C PRO A 247 6.81 5.38 -27.91
N LYS A 248 6.64 6.67 -28.24
CA LYS A 248 6.49 7.07 -29.64
C LYS A 248 7.84 6.69 -30.26
N THR A 249 7.94 5.48 -30.80
CA THR A 249 9.04 5.07 -31.68
C THR A 249 8.91 5.91 -32.93
N GLY A 250 9.36 7.16 -32.85
CA GLY A 250 9.38 8.15 -33.93
C GLY A 250 10.56 7.96 -34.89
N PHE A 251 11.35 6.90 -34.72
CA PHE A 251 12.36 6.50 -35.69
C PHE A 251 12.01 5.12 -36.22
N ARG A 252 11.19 5.08 -37.27
CA ARG A 252 11.34 4.02 -38.27
C ARG A 252 12.64 4.34 -39.00
N LEU A 253 13.72 3.66 -38.66
CA LEU A 253 14.88 3.57 -39.55
C LEU A 253 14.34 2.93 -40.83
N ARG A 254 13.98 3.76 -41.82
CA ARG A 254 13.80 3.25 -43.18
C ARG A 254 15.14 2.63 -43.56
N ALA A 255 15.11 1.38 -44.02
CA ALA A 255 16.27 0.79 -44.66
C ALA A 255 16.76 1.78 -45.74
N PRO A 256 18.08 2.00 -45.87
CA PRO A 256 18.58 2.76 -47.00
C PRO A 256 18.07 2.05 -48.25
N VAL A 257 17.27 2.76 -49.04
CA VAL A 257 16.96 2.37 -50.42
C VAL A 257 18.31 2.46 -51.14
N GLY A 258 18.94 1.29 -51.29
CA GLY A 258 20.10 1.06 -52.13
C GLY A 258 19.69 0.16 -53.28
#